data_AF-A0A6P0TLI1-F1
#
_entry.id   AF-A0A6P0TLI1-F1
#
_cell.length_a   1.000
_cell.length_b   1.000
_cell.length_c   1.000
_cell.angle_alpha   90.00
_cell.angle_beta   90.00
_cell.angle_gamma   90.00
#
_symmetry.space_group_name_H-M   'P 1'
#
loop_
_entity.id
_entity.type
_entity.pdbx_description
1 polymer ?
#
loop_
_entity_poly.entity_id
_entity_poly.type
_entity_poly.pdbx_seq_one_letter_code
_entity_poly.pdbx_strand_id
1 'polypeptide(L)'
;MSDSSTLSVKPIIHYPREVQVGKTYLMTVDLELEKDFCWKYDEEDYPVYCQVESNLFVSKSVGEPVVVLHRFGGSYGEARFLLTA
;
A
#
# COMPACT_ATOMS: atom_id res chain seq x y z
N MET A 1 -29.27 -8.92 -3.12
CA MET A 1 -28.07 -9.49 -3.75
C MET A 1 -26.98 -8.46 -3.50
N SER A 2 -26.06 -8.73 -2.58
CA SER A 2 -24.98 -7.80 -2.23
C SER A 2 -24.04 -7.70 -3.43
N ASP A 3 -24.12 -6.57 -4.14
CA ASP A 3 -23.18 -6.25 -5.20
C ASP A 3 -21.82 -6.06 -4.52
N SER A 4 -20.91 -7.00 -4.76
CA SER A 4 -19.57 -6.95 -4.22
C SER A 4 -18.82 -5.87 -5.00
N SER A 5 -18.88 -4.63 -4.53
CA SER A 5 -18.18 -3.48 -5.11
C SER A 5 -16.66 -3.63 -4.90
N THR A 6 -16.05 -4.49 -5.72
CA THR A 6 -14.61 -4.74 -5.70
C THR A 6 -13.89 -3.73 -6.57
N LEU A 7 -12.91 -3.04 -5.99
CA LEU A 7 -11.96 -2.21 -6.72
C LEU A 7 -10.65 -2.98 -6.88
N SER A 8 -10.25 -3.24 -8.13
CA SER A 8 -9.00 -3.95 -8.43
C SER A 8 -7.82 -2.98 -8.38
N VAL A 9 -6.82 -3.35 -7.58
CA VAL A 9 -5.59 -2.57 -7.39
C VAL A 9 -4.36 -3.47 -7.56
N LYS A 10 -3.24 -2.86 -7.95
CA LYS A 10 -1.91 -3.47 -7.97
C LYS A 10 -1.01 -2.78 -6.95
N PRO A 11 -0.35 -3.54 -6.06
CA PRO A 11 0.63 -2.96 -5.16
C PRO A 11 1.90 -2.57 -5.93
N ILE A 12 2.35 -1.33 -5.74
CA ILE A 12 3.67 -0.86 -6.14
C ILE A 12 4.53 -0.81 -4.88
N ILE A 13 5.53 -1.67 -4.81
CA ILE A 13 6.38 -1.81 -3.61
C ILE A 13 7.81 -1.45 -3.96
N HIS A 14 8.34 -0.43 -3.30
CA HIS A 14 9.74 -0.04 -3.41
C HIS A 14 10.50 -0.46 -2.16
N TYR A 15 11.59 -1.21 -2.35
CA TYR A 15 12.46 -1.70 -1.28
C TYR A 15 13.90 -1.82 -1.80
N PRO A 16 14.92 -1.79 -0.93
CA PRO A 16 16.31 -1.96 -1.35
C PRO A 16 16.56 -3.36 -1.93
N ARG A 17 17.29 -3.43 -3.05
CA ARG A 17 17.65 -4.71 -3.69
C ARG A 17 18.75 -5.47 -2.96
N GLU A 18 19.59 -4.75 -2.22
CA GLU A 18 20.68 -5.32 -1.43
C GLU A 18 20.57 -4.84 0.01
N VAL A 19 20.67 -5.77 0.95
CA VAL A 19 20.49 -5.51 2.39
C VAL A 19 21.56 -6.20 3.21
N GLN A 20 21.89 -5.60 4.35
CA GLN A 20 22.83 -6.13 5.33
C GLN A 20 22.10 -6.37 6.65
N VAL A 21 22.45 -7.47 7.32
CA VAL A 21 21.87 -7.84 8.63
C VAL A 21 22.13 -6.73 9.65
N GLY A 22 21.12 -6.43 10.49
CA GLY A 22 21.19 -5.41 11.52
C GLY A 22 21.13 -3.96 11.01
N LYS A 23 20.92 -3.73 9.71
CA LYS A 23 20.61 -2.40 9.16
C LYS A 23 19.10 -2.22 8.99
N THR A 24 18.68 -0.96 9.02
CA THR A 24 17.28 -0.57 8.84
C THR A 24 17.10 0.09 7.48
N TYR A 25 16.05 -0.28 6.78
CA TYR A 25 15.76 0.21 5.44
C TYR A 25 14.32 0.70 5.33
N LEU A 26 14.10 1.72 4.51
CA LEU A 26 12.76 2.18 4.16
C LEU A 26 12.20 1.33 3.01
N MET A 27 11.00 0.80 3.21
CA MET A 27 10.12 0.26 2.19
C MET A 27 8.90 1.15 2.07
N THR A 28 8.43 1.36 0.85
CA THR A 28 7.18 2.06 0.58
C THR A 28 6.22 1.17 -0.20
N VAL A 29 4.93 1.35 0.05
CA VAL A 29 3.82 0.63 -0.59
C VAL A 29 2.84 1.66 -1.08
N ASP A 30 2.59 1.67 -2.38
CA ASP A 30 1.52 2.39 -3.02
C ASP A 30 0.56 1.41 -3.72
N LEU A 31 -0.59 1.92 -4.17
CA LEU A 31 -1.59 1.15 -4.88
C LEU A 31 -1.94 1.86 -6.20
N GLU A 32 -1.73 1.15 -7.30
CA GLU A 32 -2.17 1.58 -8.62
C GLU A 32 -3.53 0.97 -8.94
N LEU A 33 -4.46 1.78 -9.43
CA LEU A 33 -5.73 1.31 -9.95
C LEU A 33 -5.54 0.69 -11.34
N GLU A 34 -6.22 -0.42 -11.61
CA GLU A 34 -6.18 -1.02 -12.95
C GLU A 34 -6.69 -0.04 -14.01
N LYS A 35 -6.15 -0.08 -15.24
CA LYS A 35 -6.43 0.91 -16.29
C LYS A 35 -7.92 1.18 -16.56
N ASP A 36 -8.74 0.15 -16.48
CA ASP A 36 -10.18 0.22 -16.74
C ASP A 36 -11.01 0.09 -15.43
N PHE A 37 -10.46 0.57 -14.31
CA PHE A 37 -11.18 0.56 -13.04
C PHE A 37 -12.49 1.35 -13.15
N CYS A 38 -13.51 0.87 -12.46
CA CYS A 38 -14.76 1.59 -12.29
C CYS A 38 -14.90 1.90 -10.80
N TRP A 39 -14.93 3.19 -10.46
CA TRP A 39 -15.15 3.60 -9.08
C TRP A 39 -16.55 3.19 -8.64
N LYS A 40 -16.64 2.39 -7.57
CA LYS A 40 -17.90 1.80 -7.06
C LYS A 40 -18.34 2.36 -5.71
N TYR A 41 -17.55 3.23 -5.11
CA TYR A 41 -17.84 3.83 -3.80
C TYR A 41 -18.54 5.18 -3.98
N ASP A 42 -19.37 5.54 -3.01
CA ASP A 42 -20.07 6.83 -3.01
C ASP A 42 -19.09 7.97 -2.67
N GLU A 43 -18.11 7.69 -1.82
CA GLU A 43 -17.04 8.59 -1.44
C GLU A 43 -16.03 8.79 -2.58
N GLU A 44 -15.45 9.99 -2.70
CA GLU A 44 -14.40 10.24 -3.70
C GLU A 44 -13.05 9.64 -3.31
N ASP A 45 -12.82 9.49 -2.00
CA ASP A 45 -11.60 9.00 -1.38
C ASP A 45 -11.87 7.72 -0.61
N TYR A 46 -10.97 6.75 -0.76
CA TYR A 46 -11.07 5.46 -0.07
C TYR A 46 -9.75 5.09 0.62
N PRO A 47 -9.68 5.09 1.97
CA PRO A 47 -8.47 4.73 2.70
C PRO A 47 -8.26 3.20 2.70
N VAL A 48 -7.06 2.77 2.32
CA VAL A 48 -6.63 1.37 2.37
C VAL A 48 -5.49 1.25 3.37
N TYR A 49 -5.73 0.51 4.45
CA TYR A 49 -4.73 0.25 5.48
C TYR A 49 -3.85 -0.93 5.09
N CYS A 50 -2.54 -0.72 5.12
CA CYS A 50 -1.55 -1.71 4.74
C CYS A 50 -0.88 -2.33 5.97
N GLN A 51 -0.66 -3.64 5.91
CA GLN A 51 0.13 -4.37 6.90
C GLN A 51 1.17 -5.23 6.19
N VAL A 52 2.37 -5.32 6.77
CA VAL A 52 3.48 -6.12 6.24
C VAL A 52 3.88 -7.14 7.29
N GLU A 53 3.64 -8.41 7.00
CA GLU A 53 4.00 -9.53 7.86
C GLU A 53 5.09 -10.38 7.21
N SER A 54 6.09 -10.80 7.99
CA SER A 54 7.22 -11.60 7.52
C SER A 54 7.84 -12.38 8.68
N ASN A 55 8.40 -13.55 8.38
CA ASN A 55 9.24 -14.32 9.30
C ASN A 55 10.75 -14.07 9.09
N LEU A 56 11.11 -13.25 8.10
CA LEU A 56 12.50 -12.97 7.72
C LEU A 56 13.03 -11.64 8.27
N PHE A 57 12.13 -10.72 8.61
CA PHE A 57 12.47 -9.38 9.09
C PHE A 57 11.32 -8.83 9.93
N VAL A 58 11.65 -7.86 10.78
CA VAL A 58 10.66 -7.06 11.51
C VAL A 58 10.30 -5.85 10.67
N SER A 59 9.00 -5.56 10.57
CA SER A 59 8.47 -4.35 9.95
C SER A 59 7.91 -3.40 11.02
N LYS A 60 8.13 -2.09 10.84
CA LYS A 60 7.52 -1.04 11.67
C LYS A 60 6.99 0.07 10.78
N SER A 61 5.73 0.45 10.91
CA SER A 61 5.18 1.56 10.12
C SER A 61 5.81 2.91 10.51
N VAL A 62 5.94 3.80 9.54
CA VAL A 62 6.32 5.20 9.72
C VAL A 62 5.08 6.06 9.58
N GLY A 63 4.49 6.43 10.72
CA GLY A 63 3.15 7.03 10.75
C GLY A 63 2.06 5.98 10.56
N GLU A 64 0.90 6.45 10.11
CA GLU A 64 -0.24 5.59 9.79
C GLU A 64 0.01 4.90 8.44
N PRO A 65 -0.05 3.55 8.37
CA PRO A 65 0.25 2.81 7.14
C PRO A 65 -0.99 2.78 6.23
N VAL A 66 -1.36 3.93 5.67
CA VAL A 66 -2.55 4.09 4.84
C VAL A 66 -2.17 4.63 3.46
N VAL A 67 -2.82 4.09 2.42
CA VAL A 67 -2.84 4.65 1.07
C VAL A 67 -4.27 5.09 0.78
N VAL A 68 -4.47 6.37 0.45
CA VAL A 68 -5.81 6.88 0.12
C VAL A 68 -5.96 6.88 -1.39
N LEU A 69 -6.87 6.06 -1.91
CA LEU A 69 -7.21 6.01 -3.33
C LEU A 69 -8.21 7.11 -3.68
N HIS A 70 -8.09 7.68 -4.87
CA HIS A 70 -9.00 8.70 -5.39
C HIS A 70 -9.77 8.17 -6.61
N ARG A 71 -11.04 8.55 -6.75
CA ARG A 71 -11.91 8.16 -7.88
C ARG A 71 -11.45 8.49 -9.29
N PHE A 72 -10.38 9.27 -9.43
CA PHE A 72 -9.79 9.66 -10.72
C PHE A 72 -8.52 8.87 -11.06
N GLY A 73 -8.18 7.84 -10.29
CA GLY A 73 -7.16 6.86 -10.68
C GLY A 73 -5.82 7.00 -9.96
N GLY A 74 -5.68 7.94 -9.03
CA GLY A 74 -4.44 8.16 -8.27
C GLY A 74 -4.55 7.80 -6.80
N SER A 75 -3.44 7.96 -6.08
CA SER A 75 -3.37 7.84 -4.63
C SER A 75 -2.77 9.10 -4.00
N TYR A 76 -3.10 9.36 -2.73
CA TYR A 76 -2.47 10.40 -1.92
C TYR A 76 -1.32 9.83 -1.08
N GLY A 77 -0.25 9.44 -1.76
CA GLY A 77 1.01 9.06 -1.14
C GLY A 77 1.08 7.61 -0.66
N GLU A 78 2.31 7.21 -0.31
CA GLU A 78 2.67 5.82 -0.04
C GLU A 78 2.62 5.51 1.47
N ALA A 79 2.17 4.30 1.81
CA ALA A 79 2.39 3.73 3.13
C ALA A 79 3.88 3.38 3.31
N ARG A 80 4.45 3.69 4.48
CA ARG A 80 5.89 3.58 4.72
C ARG A 80 6.20 2.64 5.87
N PHE A 81 7.23 1.81 5.69
CA PHE A 81 7.67 0.81 6.65
C PHE A 81 9.18 0.82 6.79
N LEU A 82 9.68 0.71 8.01
CA LEU A 82 11.08 0.40 8.30
C LEU A 82 11.23 -1.11 8.45
N LEU A 83 12.18 -1.68 7.72
CA LEU A 83 12.50 -3.10 7.73
C LEU A 83 13.85 -3.33 8.40
N THR A 84 13.93 -4.32 9.28
CA THR A 84 15.17 -4.77 9.93
C THR A 84 15.22 -6.29 9.96
N ALA A 85 16.29 -6.87 9.40
CA ALA A 85 16.58 -8.30 9.42
C ALA A 85 17.35 -8.70 10.69
#